data_AF-A0A6M4HAW2-F1
#
_entry.id   AF-A0A6M4HAW2-F1
#
_cell.length_a   1.000
_cell.length_b   1.000
_cell.length_c   1.000
_cell.angle_alpha   90.00
_cell.angle_beta   90.00
_cell.angle_gamma   90.00
#
_symmetry.space_group_name_H-M   'P 1'
#
loop_
_entity.id
_entity.type
_entity.pdbx_description
1 polymer ?
#
loop_
_entity_poly.entity_id
_entity_poly.type
_entity_poly.pdbx_seq_one_letter_code
_entity_poly.pdbx_strand_id
1 'polypeptide(L)'
;MSETKPTIAVTKAHAQMLLDFADRQPAGCKRCRVPMPFWGVAPGNKGYWYQPAPPTCEHGCHTLLIELWAKLTTDFTIAPRDPAPPFSGRTKRNT
;
A
#
# COMPACT_ATOMS: atom_id res chain seq x y z
N MET A 1 -2.50 21.14 15.89
CA MET A 1 -1.24 20.36 15.83
C MET A 1 -1.41 19.41 14.66
N SER A 2 -0.70 19.62 13.56
CA SER A 2 -0.82 18.75 12.38
C SER A 2 -0.08 17.46 12.69
N GLU A 3 -0.82 16.43 13.12
CA GLU A 3 -0.25 15.11 13.36
C GLU A 3 0.19 14.54 12.02
N THR A 4 1.51 14.45 11.82
CA THR A 4 2.08 13.91 10.59
C THR A 4 1.71 12.44 10.50
N LYS A 5 0.93 12.06 9.48
CA LYS A 5 0.54 10.66 9.24
C LYS A 5 1.78 9.76 9.24
N PRO A 6 1.76 8.62 9.94
CA PRO A 6 2.86 7.67 9.90
C PRO A 6 3.17 7.22 8.46
N THR A 7 4.43 6.90 8.19
CA THR A 7 4.86 6.45 6.86
C THR A 7 4.92 4.93 6.79
N ILE A 8 4.39 4.36 5.71
CA ILE A 8 4.45 2.93 5.40
C ILE A 8 5.15 2.71 4.05
N ALA A 9 5.99 1.69 3.96
CA ALA A 9 6.56 1.28 2.68
C ALA A 9 5.46 0.75 1.75
N VAL A 10 5.57 1.00 0.44
CA VAL A 10 4.62 0.50 -0.56
C VAL A 10 4.48 -1.03 -0.53
N THR A 11 5.56 -1.75 -0.23
CA THR A 11 5.55 -3.21 -0.09
C THR A 11 4.75 -3.66 1.13
N LYS A 12 4.89 -2.97 2.27
CA LYS A 12 4.10 -3.23 3.48
C LYS A 12 2.64 -2.81 3.31
N ALA A 13 2.40 -1.70 2.62
CA ALA A 13 1.07 -1.27 2.22
C ALA A 13 0.36 -2.34 1.36
N HIS A 14 1.07 -2.90 0.37
CA HIS A 14 0.54 -3.98 -0.46
C HIS A 14 0.30 -5.26 0.34
N ALA A 15 1.21 -5.63 1.25
CA ALA A 15 1.03 -6.77 2.14
C ALA A 15 -0.20 -6.60 3.05
N GLN A 16 -0.39 -5.41 3.61
CA GLN A 16 -1.58 -5.10 4.42
C GLN A 16 -2.86 -5.22 3.58
N MET A 17 -2.86 -4.66 2.37
CA MET A 17 -3.98 -4.80 1.44
C MET A 17 -4.30 -6.27 1.11
N LEU A 18 -3.28 -7.13 0.96
CA LEU A 18 -3.49 -8.57 0.73
C LEU A 18 -4.17 -9.25 1.92
N LEU A 19 -3.76 -8.92 3.15
CA LEU A 19 -4.36 -9.46 4.37
C LEU A 19 -5.80 -8.97 4.54
N ASP A 20 -6.02 -7.66 4.44
CA ASP A 20 -7.36 -7.06 4.61
C ASP A 20 -8.33 -7.52 3.52
N PHE A 21 -7.82 -7.69 2.30
CA PHE A 21 -8.63 -8.23 1.20
C PHE A 21 -8.97 -9.69 1.45
N ALA A 22 -8.02 -10.54 1.87
CA ALA A 22 -8.30 -11.94 2.13
C ALA A 22 -9.33 -12.15 3.27
N ASP A 23 -9.30 -11.30 4.29
CA ASP A 23 -10.24 -11.33 5.41
C ASP A 23 -11.67 -10.95 5.00
N ARG A 24 -11.80 -9.93 4.14
CA ARG A 24 -13.10 -9.39 3.70
C ARG A 24 -13.55 -9.90 2.32
N GLN A 25 -12.76 -10.76 1.67
CA GLN A 25 -13.05 -11.23 0.31
C GLN A 25 -14.35 -12.04 0.34
N PRO A 26 -15.35 -11.70 -0.50
CA PRO A 26 -16.56 -12.49 -0.62
C PRO A 26 -16.22 -13.93 -1.01
N ALA A 27 -16.75 -14.92 -0.29
CA ALA A 27 -16.46 -16.34 -0.51
C ALA A 27 -16.73 -16.82 -1.95
N GLY A 28 -17.63 -16.13 -2.67
CA GLY A 28 -17.95 -16.41 -4.07
C GLY A 28 -16.87 -15.99 -5.08
N CYS A 29 -15.94 -15.09 -4.71
CA CYS A 29 -14.91 -14.60 -5.62
C CYS A 29 -13.56 -15.27 -5.38
N LYS A 30 -13.08 -16.08 -6.34
CA LYS A 30 -11.72 -16.66 -6.35
C LYS A 30 -10.78 -16.07 -7.40
N ARG A 31 -11.28 -15.13 -8.21
CA ARG A 31 -10.57 -14.58 -9.37
C ARG A 31 -9.87 -13.26 -9.07
N CYS A 32 -10.46 -12.41 -8.23
CA CYS A 32 -9.91 -11.10 -7.93
C CYS A 32 -8.66 -11.22 -7.06
N ARG A 33 -7.71 -10.32 -7.31
CA ARG A 33 -6.44 -10.20 -6.58
C ARG A 33 -6.17 -8.73 -6.32
N VAL A 34 -5.42 -8.46 -5.26
CA VAL A 34 -4.90 -7.12 -4.96
C VAL A 34 -3.74 -6.81 -5.92
N PRO A 35 -3.87 -5.82 -6.81
CA PRO A 35 -2.75 -5.42 -7.67
C PRO A 35 -1.67 -4.70 -6.85
N MET A 36 -0.43 -4.74 -7.35
CA MET A 36 0.67 -3.96 -6.78
C MET A 36 0.44 -2.47 -7.05
N PRO A 37 0.53 -1.58 -6.04
CA PRO A 37 0.52 -0.15 -6.27
C PRO A 37 1.69 0.29 -7.15
N PHE A 38 1.47 1.28 -8.01
CA PHE A 38 2.51 1.87 -8.85
C PHE A 38 2.62 3.37 -8.62
N TRP A 39 3.82 3.92 -8.85
CA TRP A 39 4.05 5.35 -8.75
C TRP A 39 3.57 6.04 -10.03
N GLY A 40 2.70 7.03 -9.88
CA GLY A 40 2.20 7.86 -10.97
C GLY A 40 2.40 9.34 -10.68
N VAL A 41 2.26 10.16 -11.72
CA VAL A 41 2.30 11.62 -11.59
C VAL A 41 0.87 12.12 -11.47
N ALA A 42 0.53 12.76 -10.34
CA ALA A 42 -0.74 13.45 -10.19
C ALA A 42 -0.67 14.83 -10.87
N PRO A 43 -1.81 15.43 -11.26
CA PRO A 43 -1.86 16.83 -11.69
C PRO A 43 -1.23 17.74 -10.62
N GLY A 44 -0.23 18.53 -11.00
CA GLY A 44 0.52 19.39 -10.07
C GLY A 44 1.91 18.88 -9.68
N ASN A 45 2.50 17.95 -10.43
CA ASN A 45 3.89 17.46 -10.29
C ASN A 45 4.22 16.81 -8.94
N LYS A 46 3.20 16.46 -8.14
CA LYS A 46 3.37 15.62 -6.96
C LYS A 46 3.17 14.18 -7.39
N GLY A 47 4.20 13.35 -7.21
CA GLY A 47 4.06 11.92 -7.43
C GLY A 47 3.21 11.28 -6.32
N TYR A 48 2.40 10.30 -6.70
CA TYR A 48 1.47 9.62 -5.81
C TYR A 48 1.47 8.11 -6.10
N TRP A 49 1.18 7.32 -5.07
CA TRP A 49 1.00 5.87 -5.22
C TRP A 49 -0.43 5.56 -5.64
N TYR A 50 -0.58 4.91 -6.78
CA TYR A 50 -1.88 4.51 -7.32
C TYR A 50 -2.07 3.00 -7.19
N GLN A 51 -3.25 2.61 -6.69
CA GLN A 51 -3.75 1.25 -6.77
C GLN A 51 -4.69 1.19 -7.98
N PRO A 52 -4.39 0.40 -9.02
CA PRO A 52 -5.32 0.25 -10.13
C PRO A 52 -6.60 -0.42 -9.61
N ALA A 53 -7.76 0.14 -9.95
CA ALA A 53 -9.03 -0.53 -9.70
C ALA A 53 -9.15 -1.70 -10.70
N PRO A 54 -9.35 -2.94 -10.24
CA PRO A 54 -9.57 -4.05 -11.16
C PRO A 54 -10.91 -3.89 -11.91
N PRO A 55 -11.14 -4.69 -12.97
CA PRO A 55 -12.43 -4.76 -13.64
C PRO A 55 -13.56 -4.99 -12.65
N THR A 56 -14.73 -4.44 -12.94
CA THR A 56 -15.95 -4.65 -12.15
C THR A 56 -16.19 -6.14 -11.93
N CYS A 57 -16.07 -6.57 -10.68
CA CYS A 57 -16.40 -7.92 -10.25
C CYS A 57 -17.85 -7.95 -9.75
N GLU A 58 -18.63 -8.94 -10.18
CA GLU A 58 -20.03 -9.17 -9.74
C GLU A 58 -20.16 -9.34 -8.22
N HIS A 59 -19.09 -9.78 -7.55
CA HIS A 59 -19.04 -9.90 -6.09
C HIS A 59 -18.60 -8.61 -5.38
N GLY A 60 -18.37 -7.50 -6.10
CA GLY A 60 -18.01 -6.22 -5.49
C GLY A 60 -16.54 -6.09 -5.03
N CYS A 61 -15.65 -7.01 -5.43
CA CYS A 61 -14.24 -6.96 -5.02
C CYS A 61 -13.52 -5.66 -5.46
N HIS A 62 -13.96 -5.05 -6.57
CA HIS A 62 -13.43 -3.77 -7.03
C HIS A 62 -13.70 -2.64 -6.03
N THR A 63 -14.93 -2.56 -5.49
CA THR A 63 -15.31 -1.62 -4.44
C THR A 63 -14.52 -1.85 -3.16
N LEU A 64 -14.40 -3.10 -2.73
CA LEU A 64 -13.62 -3.45 -1.53
C LEU A 64 -12.16 -2.98 -1.66
N LEU A 65 -11.52 -3.15 -2.83
CA LEU A 65 -10.14 -2.69 -3.04
C LEU A 65 -10.02 -1.17 -3.01
N ILE A 66 -11.01 -0.45 -3.54
CA ILE A 66 -11.05 1.02 -3.47
C ILE A 66 -11.18 1.47 -2.01
N GLU A 67 -12.08 0.86 -1.24
CA GLU A 67 -12.27 1.16 0.18
C GLU A 67 -10.99 0.89 0.99
N LEU A 68 -10.38 -0.28 0.81
CA LEU A 68 -9.15 -0.65 1.51
C LEU A 68 -8.01 0.31 1.18
N TRP A 69 -7.86 0.70 -0.10
CA TRP A 69 -6.84 1.66 -0.50
C TRP A 69 -7.09 3.07 0.05
N ALA A 70 -8.34 3.52 0.04
CA ALA A 70 -8.74 4.81 0.60
C ALA A 70 -8.48 4.86 2.11
N LYS A 71 -8.80 3.79 2.84
CA LYS A 71 -8.48 3.67 4.27
C LYS A 71 -6.98 3.72 4.50
N LEU A 72 -6.19 2.92 3.78
CA LEU A 72 -4.75 2.85 3.95
C LEU A 72 -4.06 4.21 3.72
N THR A 73 -4.48 4.95 2.69
CA THR A 73 -3.94 6.29 2.36
C THR A 73 -4.51 7.40 3.25
N THR A 74 -5.61 7.13 3.95
CA THR A 74 -6.09 7.97 5.05
C THR A 74 -5.22 7.78 6.29
N ASP A 75 -4.85 6.54 6.61
CA ASP A 75 -4.09 6.21 7.82
C ASP A 75 -2.57 6.47 7.66
N PHE A 76 -2.03 6.33 6.44
CA PHE A 76 -0.59 6.40 6.19
C PHE A 76 -0.18 7.26 5.00
N THR A 77 1.03 7.81 5.09
CA THR A 77 1.78 8.28 3.92
C THR A 77 2.53 7.10 3.31
N ILE A 78 2.38 6.84 2.01
CA ILE A 78 3.04 5.70 1.35
C ILE A 78 4.39 6.14 0.75
N ALA A 79 5.44 5.39 1.04
CA ALA A 79 6.81 5.65 0.60
C ALA A 79 7.37 4.51 -0.29
N PRO A 80 8.28 4.80 -1.24
CA PRO A 80 8.87 3.84 -2.17
C PRO A 80 9.69 2.71 -1.53
N ARG A 81 10.28 2.94 -0.37
CA ARG A 81 11.04 1.94 0.37
C ARG A 81 10.67 2.00 1.84
N ASP A 82 10.82 0.87 2.51
CA ASP A 82 11.02 0.87 3.96
C ASP A 82 12.09 1.92 4.27
N PRO A 83 11.88 2.83 5.23
CA PRO A 83 12.99 3.64 5.73
C PRO A 83 14.10 2.64 6.04
N ALA A 84 15.28 2.85 5.46
CA ALA A 84 16.40 1.97 5.69
C ALA A 84 16.51 1.76 7.22
N PRO A 85 16.67 0.51 7.71
CA PRO A 85 16.92 0.33 9.13
C PRO A 85 18.05 1.30 9.52
N PRO A 86 17.94 2.01 10.66
CA PRO A 86 19.01 2.90 11.08
C PRO A 86 20.29 2.09 11.02
N PHE A 87 21.24 2.49 10.18
CA PHE A 87 22.48 1.75 9.95
C PHE A 87 23.08 1.43 11.32
N SER A 88 22.97 0.18 11.77
CA SER A 88 23.75 -0.31 12.89
C SER A 88 25.18 -0.33 12.40
N GLY A 89 25.94 0.69 12.81
CA GLY A 89 27.31 0.93 12.40
C GLY A 89 28.12 -0.35 12.50
N ARG A 90 28.43 -0.95 11.34
CA ARG A 90 29.39 -2.03 11.26
C ARG A 90 30.77 -1.38 11.37
N THR A 91 31.22 -1.13 12.59
CA THR A 91 32.60 -0.75 12.88
C THR A 91 33.48 -1.87 12.34
N LYS A 92 34.22 -1.60 11.26
CA LYS A 92 35.32 -2.48 10.81
C LYS A 92 36.32 -2.52 11.96
N ARG A 93 36.39 -3.65 12.66
CA ARG A 93 37.49 -3.95 13.58
C ARG A 93 38.66 -4.38 12.70
N ASN A 94 39.60 -3.46 12.51
CA ASN A 94 40.89 -3.73 11.88
C ASN A 94 41.80 -4.29 12.97
N THR A 95 42.12 -5.58 12.94
CA THR A 95 43.36 -6.14 13.50
C THR A 95 43.62 -7.48 12.84
#